data_AF-T1C0Z2-F1
#
_entry.id   AF-T1C0Z2-F1
#
_cell.length_a   1.000
_cell.length_b   1.000
_cell.length_c   1.000
_cell.angle_alpha   90.00
_cell.angle_beta   90.00
_cell.angle_gamma   90.00
#
_symmetry.space_group_name_H-M   'P 1'
#
loop_
_entity.id
_entity.type
_entity.pdbx_description
1 polymer ?
#
loop_
_entity_poly.entity_id
_entity_poly.type
_entity_poly.pdbx_seq_one_letter_code
_entity_poly.pdbx_strand_id
1 'polypeptide(L)' 'MLKGKAIPYGMYDIKANEGWVNIGNDHDTAEFAVESIRKWWKLLEKKRYPDAERLMIAADGGGSNGSRVRLWK' A
#
# COMPACT_ATOMS: atom_id res chain seq x y z
N MET A 1 -19.66 10.02 20.82
CA MET A 1 -19.10 9.37 19.62
C MET A 1 -17.59 9.54 19.66
N LEU A 2 -16.82 8.46 19.82
CA LEU A 2 -15.38 8.51 19.56
C LEU A 2 -15.21 8.75 18.06
N LYS A 3 -14.72 9.92 17.66
CA LYS A 3 -14.32 10.18 16.27
C LYS A 3 -13.04 9.39 16.01
N GLY A 4 -13.14 8.24 15.33
CA GLY A 4 -11.98 7.49 14.87
C GLY A 4 -11.17 8.34 13.88
N LYS A 5 -9.84 8.33 14.01
CA LYS A 5 -8.94 9.00 13.07
C LYS A 5 -8.79 8.11 11.83
N ALA A 6 -9.06 8.66 10.64
CA ALA A 6 -8.79 7.97 9.39
C ALA A 6 -7.27 7.98 9.11
N ILE A 7 -6.72 6.83 8.70
CA ILE A 7 -5.33 6.67 8.32
C ILE A 7 -5.26 6.22 6.86
N PRO A 8 -4.96 7.13 5.91
CA PRO A 8 -4.84 6.79 4.51
C PRO A 8 -3.48 6.18 4.19
N TYR A 9 -3.48 5.15 3.34
CA TYR A 9 -2.27 4.62 2.69
C TYR A 9 -2.51 4.54 1.18
N GLY A 10 -1.71 5.29 0.42
CA GLY A 10 -1.92 5.50 -1.01
C GLY A 10 -0.86 4.82 -1.87
N MET A 11 -1.27 4.34 -3.04
CA MET A 11 -0.38 3.87 -4.09
C MET A 11 -0.76 4.53 -5.41
N TYR A 12 0.25 4.73 -6.25
CA TYR A 12 0.10 5.38 -7.54
C TYR A 12 0.76 4.52 -8.61
N ASP A 13 -0.04 4.09 -9.58
CA ASP A 13 0.44 3.42 -10.76
C ASP A 13 0.82 4.46 -11.82
N ILE A 14 2.12 4.59 -12.05
CA ILE A 14 2.70 5.52 -13.03
C ILE A 14 2.27 5.16 -14.46
N LYS A 15 2.14 3.87 -14.78
CA LYS A 15 1.85 3.42 -16.15
C LYS A 15 0.38 3.66 -16.49
N ALA A 16 -0.54 3.44 -15.55
CA ALA A 16 -1.95 3.74 -15.74
C ALA A 16 -2.33 5.19 -15.42
N ASN A 17 -1.44 5.95 -14.76
CA ASN A 17 -1.73 7.29 -14.23
C ASN A 17 -2.96 7.28 -13.29
N GLU A 18 -3.01 6.29 -12.39
CA GLU A 18 -4.12 6.10 -11.46
C GLU A 18 -3.64 5.96 -10.02
N GLY A 19 -4.40 6.55 -9.10
CA GLY A 19 -4.17 6.46 -7.66
C GLY A 19 -5.18 5.54 -6.99
N TRP A 20 -4.75 4.81 -5.97
CA TRP A 20 -5.60 4.04 -5.09
C TRP A 20 -5.26 4.34 -3.63
N VAL A 21 -6.27 4.37 -2.76
CA VAL A 21 -6.09 4.64 -1.33
C VAL A 21 -6.85 3.61 -0.49
N ASN A 22 -6.14 2.98 0.45
CA ASN A 22 -6.76 2.26 1.56
C ASN A 22 -6.96 3.21 2.73
N ILE A 23 -8.11 3.13 3.42
CA ILE A 23 -8.39 3.96 4.60
C ILE A 23 -8.56 3.03 5.80
N GLY A 24 -7.58 3.09 6.71
CA GLY A 24 -7.63 2.43 8.02
C GLY A 24 -8.32 3.31 9.06
N ASN A 25 -8.77 2.69 10.13
CA ASN A 25 -9.35 3.33 11.31
C ASN A 25 -8.48 3.16 12.58
N ASP A 26 -7.29 2.58 12.42
CA ASP A 26 -6.28 2.32 13.45
C ASP A 26 -4.91 2.83 12.97
N HIS A 27 -3.82 2.56 13.69
CA HIS A 27 -2.46 3.06 13.46
C HIS A 27 -1.85 2.73 12.09
N ASP A 28 -0.96 3.62 11.63
CA ASP A 28 -0.10 3.39 10.46
C ASP A 28 1.05 2.46 10.86
N THR A 29 0.90 1.16 10.57
CA THR A 29 1.91 0.13 10.82
C THR A 29 2.44 -0.46 9.53
N ALA A 30 3.57 -1.15 9.61
CA ALA A 30 4.10 -1.87 8.44
C ALA A 30 3.15 -2.98 7.97
N GLU A 31 2.40 -3.65 8.87
CA GLU A 31 1.38 -4.61 8.43
C GLU A 31 0.28 -3.90 7.62
N PHE A 32 -0.17 -2.73 8.08
CA PHE A 32 -1.18 -1.96 7.36
C PHE A 32 -0.71 -1.52 5.98
N ALA A 33 0.54 -1.08 5.86
CA ALA A 33 1.16 -0.72 4.59
C ALA A 33 1.23 -1.91 3.60
N VAL A 34 1.75 -3.06 4.07
CA VAL A 34 1.88 -4.28 3.25
C VAL A 34 0.53 -4.83 2.82
N GLU A 35 -0.47 -4.84 3.70
CA GLU A 35 -1.83 -5.26 3.35
C GLU A 35 -2.53 -4.27 2.39
N SER A 36 -2.23 -2.98 2.49
CA SER A 36 -2.72 -1.98 1.53
C SER A 36 -2.18 -2.26 0.13
N ILE A 37 -0.87 -2.47 -0.01
CA ILE A 37 -0.22 -2.88 -1.28
C ILE A 37 -0.83 -4.17 -1.82
N ARG A 38 -1.00 -5.17 -0.97
CA ARG A 38 -1.59 -6.46 -1.36
C ARG A 38 -3.01 -6.31 -1.89
N LYS A 39 -3.84 -5.48 -1.24
CA LYS A 39 -5.23 -5.21 -1.68
C LYS A 39 -5.26 -4.54 -3.04
N TRP A 40 -4.49 -3.48 -3.24
CA TRP A 40 -4.38 -2.80 -4.53
C TRP A 40 -3.95 -3.74 -5.64
N TRP A 41 -2.89 -4.54 -5.41
CA TRP A 41 -2.44 -5.51 -6.39
C TRP A 41 -3.52 -6.53 -6.75
N LYS A 42 -4.20 -7.11 -5.75
CA LYS A 42 -5.23 -8.13 -5.99
C LYS A 42 -6.50 -7.59 -6.63
N LEU A 43 -6.92 -6.38 -6.27
CA LEU A 43 -8.21 -5.81 -6.68
C LEU A 43 -8.13 -5.11 -8.05
N LEU A 44 -7.02 -4.43 -8.33
CA LEU A 44 -6.89 -3.59 -9.53
C LEU A 44 -5.79 -4.13 -10.46
N GLU A 45 -4.56 -4.20 -9.97
CA GLU A 45 -3.42 -4.30 -10.88
C GLU A 45 -3.16 -5.68 -11.46
N LYS A 46 -3.46 -6.77 -10.73
CA LYS A 46 -3.24 -8.13 -11.24
C LYS A 46 -4.06 -8.41 -12.50
N LYS A 47 -5.26 -7.82 -12.62
CA LYS A 47 -6.09 -7.94 -13.83
C LYS A 47 -5.55 -7.06 -14.96
N ARG A 48 -4.97 -5.89 -14.62
CA ARG A 48 -4.40 -4.93 -15.58
C ARG A 48 -3.06 -5.42 -16.15
N TYR A 49 -2.26 -6.09 -15.33
CA TYR A 49 -0.94 -6.61 -15.66
C TYR A 49 -0.85 -8.12 -15.39
N PRO A 50 -1.54 -8.95 -16.19
CA PRO A 50 -1.61 -10.41 -15.96
C PRO A 50 -0.25 -11.10 -16.09
N ASP A 51 0.65 -10.54 -16.91
CA ASP A 51 1.98 -11.12 -17.19
C ASP A 51 3.08 -10.57 -16.27
N ALA A 52 2.73 -9.74 -15.28
CA ALA A 52 3.70 -9.20 -14.34
C ALA A 52 4.11 -10.24 -13.30
N GLU A 53 5.37 -10.64 -13.35
CA GLU A 53 5.97 -11.58 -12.38
C GLU A 53 6.50 -10.89 -11.12
N ARG A 54 6.79 -9.59 -11.21
CA ARG A 54 7.40 -8.79 -10.14
C ARG A 54 6.76 -7.42 -10.06
N LEU A 55 6.67 -6.91 -8.84
CA LEU A 55 6.18 -5.56 -8.53
C LEU A 55 7.35 -4.73 -8.00
N MET A 56 7.61 -3.58 -8.63
CA MET A 56 8.55 -2.59 -8.12
C MET A 56 7.79 -1.57 -7.29
N ILE A 57 8.22 -1.36 -6.04
CA ILE A 57 7.61 -0.40 -5.11
C ILE A 57 8.66 0.65 -4.78
N ALA A 58 8.38 1.90 -5.13
CA ALA A 58 9.17 3.05 -4.70
C ALA A 58 8.51 3.70 -3.50
N ALA A 59 9.21 3.73 -2.36
CA ALA A 59 8.75 4.35 -1.13
C ALA A 59 9.93 5.07 -0.44
N ASP A 60 9.60 6.04 0.42
CA ASP A 60 10.55 6.90 1.14
C ASP A 60 11.41 6.18 2.19
N GLY A 61 11.09 4.93 2.53
CA GLY A 61 11.87 4.10 3.44
C GLY A 61 11.80 4.53 4.92
N GLY A 62 10.84 5.40 5.27
CA GLY A 62 10.57 5.87 6.62
C GLY A 62 9.27 5.31 7.21
N GLY A 63 9.07 5.47 8.52
CA GLY A 63 7.81 5.08 9.18
C GLY A 63 7.39 3.63 8.93
N SER A 64 6.14 3.44 8.50
CA SER A 64 5.62 2.13 8.14
C SER A 64 6.31 1.52 6.92
N ASN A 65 6.95 2.32 6.04
CA ASN A 65 7.75 1.87 4.89
C ASN A 65 9.22 1.55 5.25
N GLY A 66 9.55 1.51 6.55
CA GLY A 66 10.92 1.46 7.03
C GLY A 66 11.70 0.21 6.64
N SER A 67 12.90 0.37 6.10
CA SER A 67 13.82 -0.75 5.77
C SER A 67 14.31 -1.57 6.98
N ARG A 68 14.20 -0.98 8.17
CA ARG A 68 14.48 -1.62 9.47
C ARG A 68 13.29 -2.42 10.00
N VAL A 69 12.09 -2.17 9.48
CA VAL A 69 10.89 -2.91 9.87
C VAL A 69 10.88 -4.22 9.08
N ARG A 70 11.04 -5.35 9.79
CA ARG A 70 11.22 -6.66 9.16
C ARG A 70 10.00 -7.14 8.40
N LEU A 71 8.82 -6.57 8.66
CA LEU A 71 7.55 -6.97 8.04
C LEU A 71 7.46 -6.67 6.55
N TRP A 72 8.38 -5.86 6.00
CA TRP A 72 8.52 -5.63 4.56
C TRP A 72 9.40 -6.65 3.84
N LYS A 73 10.15 -7.48 4.58
CA LYS A 73 11.09 -8.48 4.06
C LYS A 73 10.50 -9.88 4.17
#